data_AF-A0A4R4PI02-F1
#
_entry.id   AF-A0A4R4PI02-F1
#
_cell.length_a   1.000
_cell.length_b   1.000
_cell.length_c   1.000
_cell.angle_alpha   90.00
_cell.angle_beta   90.00
_cell.angle_gamma   90.00
#
_symmetry.space_group_name_H-M   'P 1'
#
loop_
_entity.id
_entity.type
_entity.pdbx_description
1 polymer ?
#
loop_
_entity_poly.entity_id
_entity_poly.type
_entity_poly.pdbx_seq_one_letter_code
_entity_poly.pdbx_strand_id
1 'polypeptide(L)'
;MVAVGMWREGCPATREDLRRVEINHYDFEGGIARGVLVVNADVAESVVRVFTRLFEERFPIRRMRPVEEYEGDNNASLADDNTAAYNCRRPDQINAPEADSPHANGRAIDINPLENPWMDLRCDCWSPSAEFAERTAGRGKVLEGGPVWRAFTDEGWIWQNIDVPDYMHFDTGYPSRPFAGDGGRETP
;
A
#
# COMPACT_ATOMS: atom_id res chain seq x y z
N MET A 1 3.02 11.82 22.19
CA MET A 1 2.56 10.52 21.66
C MET A 1 1.65 10.82 20.48
N VAL A 2 2.21 10.90 19.27
CA VAL A 2 1.38 10.86 18.05
C VAL A 2 1.38 9.41 17.59
N ALA A 3 0.19 8.88 17.29
CA ALA A 3 -0.16 7.48 17.32
C ALA A 3 -0.03 6.85 15.93
N VAL A 4 0.86 5.86 15.80
CA VAL A 4 1.30 5.15 14.59
C VAL A 4 0.30 5.28 13.42
N GLY A 5 0.45 6.36 12.65
CA GLY A 5 -0.09 6.55 11.31
C GLY A 5 -1.50 7.13 11.13
N MET A 6 -2.37 7.09 12.16
CA MET A 6 -3.77 7.58 12.22
C MET A 6 -4.63 6.78 13.23
N TRP A 7 -4.01 6.03 14.14
CA TRP A 7 -4.75 5.18 15.08
C TRP A 7 -5.62 6.00 16.04
N ARG A 8 -6.87 5.55 16.23
CA ARG A 8 -7.84 6.05 17.20
C ARG A 8 -8.68 4.89 17.75
N GLU A 9 -9.39 5.15 18.84
CA GLU A 9 -10.40 4.20 19.32
C GLU A 9 -11.44 3.91 18.22
N GLY A 10 -11.72 2.63 17.98
CA GLY A 10 -12.56 2.16 16.87
C GLY A 10 -11.77 1.61 15.67
N CYS A 11 -10.46 1.85 15.56
CA CYS A 11 -9.63 1.16 14.57
C CYS A 11 -9.55 -0.35 14.86
N PRO A 12 -9.59 -1.22 13.83
CA PRO A 12 -9.54 -2.66 14.04
C PRO A 12 -8.15 -3.15 14.48
N ALA A 13 -7.07 -2.57 13.93
CA ALA A 13 -5.73 -2.81 14.47
C ALA A 13 -5.54 -1.99 15.76
N THR A 14 -4.97 -2.63 16.78
CA THR A 14 -4.49 -1.94 17.98
C THR A 14 -3.10 -1.33 17.75
N ARG A 15 -2.61 -0.50 18.66
CA ARG A 15 -1.25 0.05 18.54
C ARG A 15 -0.20 -1.04 18.66
N GLU A 16 -0.48 -2.06 19.46
CA GLU A 16 0.37 -3.23 19.71
C GLU A 16 0.50 -4.11 18.47
N ASP A 17 -0.49 -4.08 17.58
CA ASP A 17 -0.46 -4.79 16.30
C ASP A 17 0.42 -4.10 15.26
N LEU A 18 0.72 -2.81 15.40
CA LEU A 18 1.38 -2.02 14.36
C LEU A 18 2.90 -1.91 14.57
N ARG A 19 3.64 -1.87 13.45
CA ARG A 19 5.08 -1.68 13.37
C ARG A 19 5.39 -0.55 12.41
N ARG A 20 6.33 0.31 12.81
CA ARG A 20 6.92 1.32 11.93
C ARG A 20 8.16 0.72 11.28
N VAL A 21 8.12 0.51 9.96
CA VAL A 21 9.20 -0.06 9.16
C VAL A 21 9.87 1.07 8.37
N GLU A 22 11.18 1.21 8.55
CA GLU A 22 11.97 2.20 7.82
C GLU A 22 12.74 1.57 6.66
N ILE A 23 12.57 2.11 5.46
CA ILE A 23 12.95 1.47 4.20
C ILE A 23 13.78 2.44 3.38
N ASN A 24 14.89 1.96 2.81
CA ASN A 24 15.59 2.72 1.77
C ASN A 24 14.94 2.44 0.42
N HIS A 25 14.72 3.47 -0.38
CA HIS A 25 14.19 3.35 -1.74
C HIS A 25 14.94 4.29 -2.68
N TYR A 26 14.89 3.99 -3.98
CA TYR A 26 15.28 4.94 -5.01
C TYR A 26 14.13 5.90 -5.29
N ASP A 27 14.41 7.19 -5.32
CA ASP A 27 13.42 8.20 -5.69
C ASP A 27 13.29 8.35 -7.22
N PHE A 28 12.41 9.26 -7.64
CA PHE A 28 12.22 9.59 -9.05
C PHE A 28 13.33 10.46 -9.65
N GLU A 29 14.40 10.76 -8.91
CA GLU A 29 15.61 11.39 -9.42
C GLU A 29 16.78 10.38 -9.49
N GLY A 30 16.57 9.18 -8.94
CA GLY A 30 17.59 8.12 -8.83
C GLY A 30 18.47 8.25 -7.57
N GLY A 31 18.13 9.17 -6.67
CA GLY A 31 18.72 9.29 -5.34
C GLY A 31 18.20 8.21 -4.39
N ILE A 32 18.95 7.93 -3.33
CA ILE A 32 18.50 7.05 -2.25
C ILE A 32 17.83 7.92 -1.18
N ALA A 33 16.57 7.60 -0.89
CA ALA A 33 15.79 8.22 0.17
C ALA A 33 15.41 7.20 1.24
N ARG A 34 15.10 7.69 2.46
CA ARG A 34 14.57 6.87 3.55
C ARG A 34 13.09 7.15 3.71
N GLY A 35 12.28 6.11 3.59
CA GLY A 35 10.84 6.11 3.74
C GLY A 35 10.38 5.35 4.98
N VAL A 36 9.11 5.49 5.29
CA VAL A 36 8.47 4.87 6.45
C VAL A 36 7.12 4.30 6.05
N LEU A 37 6.90 3.04 6.39
CA LEU A 37 5.58 2.41 6.36
C LEU A 37 5.16 2.05 7.78
N VAL A 38 3.87 2.20 8.05
CA VAL A 38 3.22 1.65 9.25
C VAL A 38 2.41 0.46 8.80
N VAL A 39 2.70 -0.72 9.33
CA VAL A 39 2.12 -2.00 8.89
C VAL A 39 1.79 -2.86 10.10
N ASN A 40 1.00 -3.91 9.91
CA ASN A 40 0.78 -4.91 10.95
C ASN A 40 2.06 -5.71 11.21
N ALA A 41 2.25 -6.15 12.45
CA ALA A 41 3.40 -6.94 12.87
C ALA A 41 3.53 -8.25 12.07
N ASP A 42 2.41 -8.85 11.66
CA ASP A 42 2.41 -10.10 10.90
C ASP A 42 2.90 -9.95 9.45
N VAL A 43 2.83 -8.77 8.85
CA VAL A 43 3.36 -8.49 7.51
C VAL A 43 4.72 -7.80 7.52
N ALA A 44 5.20 -7.32 8.67
CA ALA A 44 6.38 -6.45 8.74
C ALA A 44 7.64 -7.05 8.08
N GLU A 45 7.90 -8.34 8.28
CA GLU A 45 9.05 -9.02 7.66
C GLU A 45 8.88 -9.19 6.14
N SER A 46 7.66 -9.51 5.68
CA SER A 46 7.36 -9.62 4.25
C SER A 46 7.54 -8.29 3.55
N VAL A 47 7.07 -7.20 4.16
CA VAL A 47 7.27 -5.84 3.65
C VAL A 47 8.77 -5.52 3.53
N VAL A 48 9.59 -5.84 4.53
CA VAL A 48 11.05 -5.65 4.42
C VAL A 48 11.63 -6.40 3.23
N ARG A 49 11.22 -7.65 2.98
CA ARG A 49 11.70 -8.45 1.84
C ARG A 49 11.25 -7.87 0.50
N VAL A 50 9.97 -7.51 0.36
CA VAL A 50 9.41 -6.84 -0.82
C VAL A 50 10.23 -5.61 -1.18
N PHE A 51 10.37 -4.68 -0.24
CA PHE A 51 11.02 -3.41 -0.55
C PHE A 51 12.55 -3.53 -0.68
N THR A 52 13.18 -4.53 -0.05
CA THR A 52 14.59 -4.84 -0.32
C THR A 52 14.78 -5.26 -1.77
N ARG A 53 13.93 -6.15 -2.28
CA ARG A 53 13.95 -6.54 -3.70
C ARG A 53 13.71 -5.36 -4.62
N LEU A 54 12.73 -4.50 -4.32
CA LEU A 54 12.47 -3.29 -5.12
C LEU A 54 13.66 -2.33 -5.13
N PHE A 55 14.36 -2.20 -4.00
CA PHE A 55 15.58 -1.41 -3.90
C PHE A 55 16.70 -1.99 -4.77
N GLU A 56 16.91 -3.31 -4.73
CA GLU A 56 17.90 -4.01 -5.58
C GLU A 56 17.58 -3.89 -7.07
N GLU A 57 16.31 -3.99 -7.45
CA GLU A 57 15.82 -3.78 -8.83
C GLU A 57 15.79 -2.28 -9.22
N ARG A 58 16.14 -1.37 -8.31
CA ARG A 58 16.11 0.10 -8.48
C ARG A 58 14.75 0.62 -8.94
N PHE A 59 13.68 -0.02 -8.50
CA PHE A 59 12.33 0.46 -8.78
C PHE A 59 12.11 1.81 -8.09
N PRO A 60 11.67 2.85 -8.83
CA PRO A 60 11.52 4.18 -8.26
C PRO A 60 10.22 4.31 -7.47
N ILE A 61 10.32 4.86 -6.27
CA ILE A 61 9.21 5.20 -5.38
C ILE A 61 9.28 6.70 -5.12
N ARG A 62 8.20 7.46 -5.38
CA ARG A 62 8.29 8.92 -5.31
C ARG A 62 8.44 9.39 -3.87
N ARG A 63 7.61 8.86 -2.99
CA ARG A 63 7.60 9.13 -1.56
C ARG A 63 7.09 7.90 -0.83
N MET A 64 7.47 7.81 0.43
CA MET A 64 6.99 6.77 1.33
C MET A 64 6.92 7.33 2.74
N ARG A 65 5.73 7.83 3.10
CA ARG A 65 5.45 8.51 4.37
C ARG A 65 4.16 7.95 4.97
N PRO A 66 4.04 7.87 6.30
CA PRO A 66 2.78 7.49 6.91
C PRO A 66 1.72 8.56 6.65
N VAL A 67 0.44 8.17 6.53
CA VAL A 67 -0.67 9.09 6.24
C VAL A 67 -0.87 10.14 7.35
N GLU A 68 -0.33 9.91 8.55
CA GLU A 68 -0.30 10.91 9.62
C GLU A 68 0.43 12.21 9.24
N GLU A 69 1.42 12.16 8.35
CA GLU A 69 2.10 13.36 7.83
C GLU A 69 1.18 14.23 6.96
N TYR A 70 0.06 13.68 6.52
CA TYR A 70 -1.01 14.37 5.79
C TYR A 70 -2.23 14.66 6.68
N GLU A 71 -2.06 14.59 8.01
CA GLU A 71 -3.15 14.79 9.00
C GLU A 71 -4.35 13.84 8.80
N GLY A 72 -4.16 12.72 8.10
CA GLY A 72 -5.23 11.79 7.75
C GLY A 72 -5.94 12.06 6.42
N ASP A 73 -5.50 13.09 5.68
CA ASP A 73 -6.03 13.35 4.35
C ASP A 73 -5.47 12.34 3.35
N ASN A 74 -6.25 11.27 3.12
CA ASN A 74 -5.90 10.24 2.15
C ASN A 74 -5.79 10.81 0.73
N ASN A 75 -6.64 11.76 0.36
CA ASN A 75 -6.62 12.31 -1.00
C ASN A 75 -5.35 13.14 -1.22
N ALA A 76 -4.91 13.91 -0.22
CA ALA A 76 -3.64 14.62 -0.27
C ALA A 76 -2.44 13.66 -0.38
N SER A 77 -2.46 12.53 0.36
CA SER A 77 -1.44 11.49 0.26
C SER A 77 -1.40 10.86 -1.15
N LEU A 78 -2.56 10.46 -1.70
CA LEU A 78 -2.65 9.90 -3.05
C LEU A 78 -2.14 10.89 -4.11
N ALA A 79 -2.58 12.16 -4.03
CA ALA A 79 -2.19 13.21 -4.98
C ALA A 79 -0.70 13.59 -4.93
N ASP A 80 0.01 13.29 -3.84
CA ASP A 80 1.46 13.49 -3.69
C ASP A 80 2.28 12.23 -4.08
N ASP A 81 1.63 11.26 -4.74
CA ASP A 81 2.23 9.98 -5.16
C ASP A 81 2.85 9.19 -3.99
N ASN A 82 2.27 9.33 -2.80
CA ASN A 82 2.83 8.77 -1.60
C ASN A 82 2.52 7.27 -1.48
N THR A 83 3.57 6.45 -1.44
CA THR A 83 3.46 5.03 -1.10
C THR A 83 3.16 4.89 0.39
N ALA A 84 2.02 4.32 0.74
CA ALA A 84 1.53 4.25 2.12
C ALA A 84 0.85 2.91 2.41
N ALA A 85 0.73 2.57 3.69
CA ALA A 85 0.19 1.29 4.14
C ALA A 85 -0.98 1.45 5.13
N TYR A 86 -0.71 1.63 6.42
CA TYR A 86 -1.79 1.79 7.40
C TYR A 86 -2.55 3.11 7.22
N ASN A 87 -3.86 3.00 7.06
CA ASN A 87 -4.79 4.12 7.13
C ASN A 87 -6.13 3.66 7.72
N CYS A 88 -6.31 3.90 9.01
CA CYS A 88 -7.60 3.78 9.67
C CYS A 88 -8.40 5.07 9.39
N ARG A 89 -9.07 5.13 8.23
CA ARG A 89 -9.86 6.28 7.76
C ARG A 89 -11.00 6.60 8.73
N ARG A 90 -11.41 7.86 8.85
CA ARG A 90 -12.59 8.21 9.67
C ARG A 90 -13.88 7.63 9.05
N PRO A 91 -14.95 7.37 9.84
CA PRO A 91 -16.17 6.76 9.32
C PRO A 91 -16.82 7.50 8.15
N ASP A 92 -16.66 8.83 8.08
CA ASP A 92 -17.12 9.69 6.98
C ASP A 92 -16.29 9.55 5.68
N GLN A 93 -15.15 8.85 5.75
CA GLN A 93 -14.22 8.63 4.64
C GLN A 93 -14.28 7.18 4.11
N ILE A 94 -15.22 6.36 4.59
CA ILE A 94 -15.25 4.91 4.34
C ILE A 94 -16.55 4.49 3.60
N ASN A 95 -16.41 3.58 2.63
CA ASN A 95 -17.53 2.98 1.87
C ASN A 95 -17.84 1.52 2.24
N ALA A 96 -17.07 0.90 3.15
CA ALA A 96 -17.17 -0.50 3.58
C ALA A 96 -17.00 -0.62 5.11
N PRO A 97 -17.26 -1.75 5.77
CA PRO A 97 -16.95 -1.86 7.20
C PRO A 97 -15.46 -1.60 7.47
N GLU A 98 -15.15 -0.64 8.37
CA GLU A 98 -13.77 -0.29 8.72
C GLU A 98 -12.97 -1.52 9.20
N ALA A 99 -13.64 -2.42 9.92
CA ALA A 99 -13.07 -3.65 10.44
C ALA A 99 -12.53 -4.59 9.36
N ASP A 100 -13.15 -4.59 8.18
CA ASP A 100 -12.78 -5.49 7.08
C ASP A 100 -11.67 -4.90 6.21
N SER A 101 -11.35 -3.60 6.36
CA SER A 101 -10.39 -2.91 5.51
C SER A 101 -8.95 -3.37 5.77
N PRO A 102 -8.23 -3.83 4.73
CA PRO A 102 -6.82 -4.19 4.84
C PRO A 102 -5.93 -3.03 5.28
N HIS A 103 -6.14 -1.81 4.76
CA HIS A 103 -5.41 -0.62 5.20
C HIS A 103 -5.65 -0.30 6.68
N ALA A 104 -6.89 -0.39 7.17
CA ALA A 104 -7.21 -0.14 8.57
C ALA A 104 -6.65 -1.22 9.51
N ASN A 105 -6.28 -2.38 8.98
CA ASN A 105 -5.62 -3.47 9.70
C ASN A 105 -4.08 -3.46 9.54
N GLY A 106 -3.52 -2.55 8.72
CA GLY A 106 -2.09 -2.47 8.43
C GLY A 106 -1.57 -3.56 7.49
N ARG A 107 -2.45 -4.18 6.70
CA ARG A 107 -2.15 -5.32 5.81
C ARG A 107 -2.41 -5.00 4.33
N ALA A 108 -2.31 -3.73 3.96
CA ALA A 108 -2.32 -3.28 2.59
C ALA A 108 -1.29 -2.20 2.36
N ILE A 109 -0.87 -2.05 1.10
CA ILE A 109 0.08 -1.06 0.63
C ILE A 109 -0.38 -0.53 -0.73
N ASP A 110 -0.43 0.79 -0.86
CA ASP A 110 -0.61 1.49 -2.13
C ASP A 110 0.75 1.98 -2.64
N ILE A 111 1.12 1.64 -3.87
CA ILE A 111 2.41 2.02 -4.49
C ILE A 111 2.23 3.12 -5.52
N ASN A 112 2.92 4.25 -5.36
CA ASN A 112 2.93 5.41 -6.26
C ASN A 112 1.53 5.69 -6.89
N PRO A 113 0.55 6.17 -6.10
CA PRO A 113 -0.83 6.34 -6.55
C PRO A 113 -1.03 7.19 -7.81
N LEU A 114 -0.20 8.20 -8.09
CA LEU A 114 -0.31 8.96 -9.34
C LEU A 114 0.05 8.08 -10.53
N GLU A 115 1.09 7.27 -10.43
CA GLU A 115 1.55 6.36 -11.50
C GLU A 115 0.64 5.12 -11.65
N ASN A 116 -0.11 4.79 -10.58
CA ASN A 116 -0.94 3.61 -10.43
C ASN A 116 -2.33 3.96 -9.91
N PRO A 117 -3.12 4.75 -10.66
CA PRO A 117 -4.42 5.20 -10.17
C PRO A 117 -5.43 4.05 -10.07
N TRP A 118 -6.49 4.29 -9.29
CA TRP A 118 -7.63 3.39 -9.17
C TRP A 118 -8.89 4.03 -9.77
N MET A 119 -9.85 3.20 -10.18
CA MET A 119 -11.12 3.60 -10.76
C MET A 119 -12.20 3.67 -9.68
N ASP A 120 -12.71 4.87 -9.42
CA ASP A 120 -13.83 5.08 -8.51
C ASP A 120 -15.16 4.97 -9.27
N LEU A 121 -15.85 3.83 -9.10
CA LEU A 121 -17.13 3.56 -9.73
C LEU A 121 -18.27 4.52 -9.33
N ARG A 122 -18.12 5.27 -8.23
CA ARG A 122 -19.16 6.21 -7.78
C ARG A 122 -19.26 7.43 -8.69
N CYS A 123 -18.13 7.85 -9.26
CA CYS A 123 -18.02 8.97 -10.18
C CYS A 123 -17.68 8.56 -11.61
N ASP A 124 -17.34 7.27 -11.83
CA ASP A 124 -16.74 6.79 -13.09
C ASP A 124 -15.48 7.58 -13.45
N CYS A 125 -14.59 7.73 -12.45
CA CYS A 125 -13.41 8.59 -12.56
C CYS A 125 -12.16 7.97 -11.94
N TRP A 126 -11.00 8.26 -12.53
CA TRP A 126 -9.70 7.83 -12.00
C TRP A 126 -9.26 8.73 -10.84
N SER A 127 -8.73 8.10 -9.79
CA SER A 127 -8.16 8.76 -8.62
C SER A 127 -6.73 8.29 -8.38
N PRO A 128 -5.78 9.18 -8.05
CA PRO A 128 -5.95 10.63 -7.91
C PRO A 128 -6.07 11.38 -9.25
N SER A 129 -5.70 10.74 -10.38
CA SER A 129 -5.76 11.33 -11.72
C SER A 129 -5.86 10.26 -12.79
N ALA A 130 -6.40 10.60 -13.97
CA ALA A 130 -6.42 9.73 -15.15
C ALA A 130 -5.10 9.75 -15.94
N GLU A 131 -4.17 10.65 -15.62
CA GLU A 131 -2.94 10.92 -16.39
C GLU A 131 -2.14 9.65 -16.73
N PHE A 132 -2.06 8.72 -15.77
CA PHE A 132 -1.28 7.49 -15.90
C PHE A 132 -2.15 6.21 -15.91
N ALA A 133 -3.45 6.34 -16.14
CA ALA A 133 -4.40 5.22 -16.12
C ALA A 133 -4.17 4.18 -17.23
N GLU A 134 -3.60 4.59 -18.38
CA GLU A 134 -3.28 3.66 -19.45
C GLU A 134 -2.24 2.63 -18.97
N ARG A 135 -2.55 1.33 -19.10
CA ARG A 135 -1.67 0.27 -18.60
C ARG A 135 -0.55 -0.15 -19.54
N THR A 136 0.28 0.81 -19.90
CA THR A 136 1.55 0.64 -20.62
C THR A 136 2.76 0.76 -19.68
N ALA A 137 3.95 0.38 -20.17
CA ALA A 137 5.20 0.52 -19.43
C ALA A 137 5.54 1.99 -19.15
N GLY A 138 5.96 2.27 -17.93
CA GLY A 138 6.35 3.60 -17.50
C GLY A 138 7.05 3.54 -16.15
N ARG A 139 7.69 4.65 -15.78
CA ARG A 139 8.47 4.75 -14.55
C ARG A 139 7.55 4.69 -13.33
N GLY A 140 7.88 3.85 -12.34
CA GLY A 140 7.09 3.75 -11.10
C GLY A 140 5.72 3.09 -11.28
N LYS A 141 5.42 2.58 -12.48
CA LYS A 141 4.17 1.89 -12.78
C LYS A 141 4.24 0.41 -12.41
N VAL A 142 3.17 -0.10 -11.81
CA VAL A 142 2.92 -1.50 -11.55
C VAL A 142 2.30 -2.13 -12.79
N LEU A 143 2.88 -3.23 -13.24
CA LEU A 143 2.40 -4.03 -14.36
C LEU A 143 2.42 -5.49 -13.95
N GLU A 144 1.47 -6.27 -14.47
CA GLU A 144 1.45 -7.72 -14.30
C GLU A 144 2.78 -8.32 -14.78
N GLY A 145 3.34 -9.22 -13.98
CA GLY A 145 4.65 -9.81 -14.25
C GLY A 145 5.84 -8.86 -14.08
N GLY A 146 5.63 -7.58 -13.72
CA GLY A 146 6.68 -6.59 -13.49
C GLY A 146 7.35 -6.70 -12.09
N PRO A 147 8.36 -5.85 -11.80
CA PRO A 147 9.11 -5.87 -10.53
C PRO A 147 8.24 -5.85 -9.27
N VAL A 148 7.34 -4.87 -9.17
CA VAL A 148 6.44 -4.71 -8.01
C VAL A 148 5.50 -5.89 -7.89
N TRP A 149 4.85 -6.26 -9.00
CA TRP A 149 3.94 -7.39 -9.02
C TRP A 149 4.61 -8.66 -8.48
N ARG A 150 5.77 -9.03 -9.03
CA ARG A 150 6.51 -10.23 -8.59
C ARG A 150 6.97 -10.13 -7.14
N ALA A 151 7.48 -8.96 -6.73
CA ALA A 151 7.97 -8.78 -5.36
C ALA A 151 6.86 -9.05 -4.32
N PHE A 152 5.65 -8.58 -4.58
CA PHE A 152 4.50 -8.81 -3.71
C PHE A 152 3.90 -10.21 -3.87
N THR A 153 3.66 -10.68 -5.10
CA THR A 153 2.98 -11.97 -5.32
C THR A 153 3.83 -13.16 -4.93
N ASP A 154 5.15 -13.10 -5.06
CA ASP A 154 6.08 -14.14 -4.59
C ASP A 154 6.09 -14.26 -3.05
N GLU A 155 5.63 -13.24 -2.33
CA GLU A 155 5.45 -13.27 -0.88
C GLU A 155 4.03 -13.72 -0.47
N GLY A 156 3.12 -13.90 -1.43
CA GLY A 156 1.73 -14.30 -1.21
C GLY A 156 0.73 -13.14 -1.08
N TRP A 157 1.13 -11.91 -1.42
CA TRP A 157 0.20 -10.77 -1.48
C TRP A 157 -0.66 -10.84 -2.73
N ILE A 158 -1.87 -10.29 -2.62
CA ILE A 158 -2.82 -10.16 -3.70
C ILE A 158 -2.62 -8.77 -4.29
N TRP A 159 -2.23 -8.70 -5.56
CA TRP A 159 -2.41 -7.48 -6.33
C TRP A 159 -3.87 -7.39 -6.69
N GLN A 160 -4.58 -6.40 -6.16
CA GLN A 160 -6.01 -6.29 -6.43
C GLN A 160 -6.23 -5.85 -7.88
N ASN A 161 -6.85 -6.73 -8.66
CA ASN A 161 -7.42 -6.41 -9.96
C ASN A 161 -8.51 -7.44 -10.30
N ILE A 162 -9.67 -6.99 -10.83
CA ILE A 162 -9.98 -7.06 -12.27
C ILE A 162 -11.38 -6.55 -12.67
N ASP A 163 -12.37 -6.52 -11.79
CA ASP A 163 -13.68 -5.93 -12.17
C ASP A 163 -13.67 -4.41 -12.11
N VAL A 164 -12.84 -3.86 -11.23
CA VAL A 164 -12.61 -2.41 -11.05
C VAL A 164 -11.10 -2.20 -10.88
N PRO A 165 -10.44 -1.47 -11.79
CA PRO A 165 -9.02 -1.24 -11.70
C PRO A 165 -8.58 -0.55 -10.40
N ASP A 166 -7.64 -1.14 -9.67
CA ASP A 166 -6.96 -0.52 -8.53
C ASP A 166 -5.45 -0.86 -8.58
N TYR A 167 -4.70 -0.11 -9.40
CA TYR A 167 -3.34 -0.53 -9.75
C TYR A 167 -2.32 -0.35 -8.63
N MET A 168 -2.58 0.55 -7.69
CA MET A 168 -1.68 0.83 -6.57
C MET A 168 -1.75 -0.26 -5.50
N HIS A 169 -2.88 -0.97 -5.39
CA HIS A 169 -3.27 -1.66 -4.18
C HIS A 169 -2.81 -3.12 -4.11
N PHE A 170 -2.08 -3.43 -3.04
CA PHE A 170 -1.72 -4.79 -2.66
C PHE A 170 -2.19 -5.07 -1.24
N ASP A 171 -2.80 -6.23 -1.01
CA ASP A 171 -3.25 -6.66 0.31
C ASP A 171 -3.06 -8.15 0.58
N THR A 172 -3.41 -8.57 1.79
CA THR A 172 -3.35 -9.98 2.24
C THR A 172 -4.71 -10.69 2.25
N GLY A 173 -5.73 -10.09 1.64
CA GLY A 173 -7.11 -10.58 1.54
C GLY A 173 -8.16 -9.59 2.06
N TYR A 174 -9.34 -9.62 1.43
CA TYR A 174 -10.55 -8.92 1.88
C TYR A 174 -11.70 -9.91 2.18
N PRO A 175 -12.37 -9.84 3.35
CA PRO A 175 -12.03 -9.04 4.53
C PRO A 175 -10.64 -9.33 5.08
N SER A 176 -10.01 -8.33 5.71
CA SER A 176 -8.65 -8.45 6.25
C SER A 176 -8.52 -9.61 7.24
N ARG A 177 -7.43 -10.38 7.12
CA ARG A 177 -7.08 -11.50 7.99
C ARG A 177 -5.59 -11.52 8.29
N PRO A 178 -5.16 -12.14 9.41
CA PRO A 178 -3.75 -12.33 9.69
C PRO A 178 -2.99 -12.95 8.54
N PHE A 179 -1.82 -12.40 8.24
CA PHE A 179 -0.98 -12.86 7.14
C PHE A 179 -0.23 -14.12 7.56
N ALA A 180 -0.39 -15.20 6.80
CA ALA A 180 0.31 -16.46 7.01
C ALA A 180 1.57 -16.63 6.15
N GLY A 181 1.73 -15.79 5.11
CA GLY A 181 2.75 -15.93 4.06
C GLY A 181 2.71 -17.30 3.36
N ASP A 182 3.71 -17.56 2.52
CA ASP A 182 3.90 -18.88 1.88
C ASP A 182 4.55 -19.93 2.80
N GLY A 183 4.87 -19.59 4.05
CA GLY A 183 5.31 -20.55 5.08
C GLY A 183 4.21 -21.51 5.55
N GLY A 184 2.96 -21.32 5.09
CA GLY A 184 1.79 -22.12 5.48
C GLY A 184 1.07 -22.83 4.32
N ARG A 185 1.54 -22.75 3.07
CA ARG A 185 1.00 -23.59 1.99
C ARG A 185 1.76 -24.92 1.96
N GLU A 186 1.18 -25.93 2.62
CA GLU A 186 1.48 -27.32 2.25
C GLU A 186 1.20 -27.45 0.74
N THR A 187 2.26 -27.68 -0.03
CA THR A 187 2.15 -27.97 -1.45
C THR A 187 1.42 -29.31 -1.59
N PRO A 188 0.41 -29.44 -2.46
CA PRO A 188 -0.27 -30.72 -2.69
C PRO A 188 0.66 -31.79 -3.27
#